data_AF-A0A920F078-F1
#
_entry.id   AF-A0A920F078-F1
#
_cell.length_a   1.000
_cell.length_b   1.000
_cell.length_c   1.000
_cell.angle_alpha   90.00
_cell.angle_beta   90.00
_cell.angle_gamma   90.00
#
_symmetry.space_group_name_H-M   'P 1'
#
loop_
_entity.id
_entity.type
_entity.pdbx_description
1 polymer ?
#
loop_
_entity_poly.entity_id
_entity_poly.type
_entity_poly.pdbx_seq_one_letter_code
_entity_poly.pdbx_strand_id
1 'polypeptide(L)' 'MNTATVDVSEIRNLSRPPDGEGSVQVQQDPKLKIGSARVFAVYGKGGIGKSTTSSNLSVAFSKLGKRVLQIGCDPKT' A
#
# COMPACT_ATOMS: atom_id res chain seq x y z
N MET A 1 17.58 20.45 24.57
CA MET A 1 17.56 20.44 23.09
C MET A 1 18.94 19.96 22.68
N ASN A 2 19.08 18.68 22.33
CA ASN A 2 20.38 18.09 22.01
C ASN A 2 20.64 18.25 20.50
N THR A 3 21.66 19.03 20.16
CA THR A 3 22.11 19.21 18.78
C THR A 3 23.22 18.22 18.52
N ALA A 4 23.05 17.32 17.56
CA ALA A 4 24.10 16.45 17.06
C ALA A 4 24.63 17.00 15.74
N THR A 5 25.95 17.12 15.61
CA THR A 5 26.63 17.48 14.37
C THR A 5 26.91 16.22 13.57
N VAL A 6 26.22 16.04 12.45
CA VAL A 6 26.47 14.96 11.49
C VAL A 6 27.17 15.51 10.26
N ASP A 7 28.11 14.73 9.72
CA ASP A 7 28.85 15.10 8.52
C ASP A 7 27.95 14.96 7.28
N VAL A 8 28.02 15.91 6.36
CA VAL A 8 27.15 15.95 5.16
C VAL A 8 27.36 14.73 4.26
N SER A 9 28.53 14.08 4.33
CA SER A 9 28.80 12.83 3.61
C SER A 9 27.97 11.64 4.13
N GLU A 10 27.61 11.61 5.42
CA GLU A 10 26.77 10.56 6.00
C GLU A 10 25.32 10.66 5.52
N ILE A 11 24.84 11.88 5.22
CA ILE A 11 23.50 12.13 4.67
C ILE A 11 23.38 11.55 3.24
N ARG A 12 24.48 11.55 2.47
CA ARG A 12 24.48 11.09 1.07
C ARG A 12 24.33 9.57 0.91
N ASN A 13 24.59 8.79 1.97
CA ASN A 13 24.44 7.33 1.96
C ASN A 13 23.07 6.84 2.44
N LEU A 14 22.13 7.75 2.70
CA LEU A 14 20.73 7.37 2.88
C LEU A 14 20.19 6.96 1.51
N SER A 15 20.06 5.64 1.31
CA SER A 15 19.29 5.05 0.23
C SER A 15 18.00 5.85 0.04
N ARG A 16 17.82 6.42 -1.17
CA ARG A 16 16.63 7.21 -1.52
C ARG A 16 15.39 6.43 -1.05
N PRO A 17 14.50 7.03 -0.25
CA PRO A 17 13.24 6.40 0.10
C PRO A 17 12.56 5.99 -1.21
N PRO A 18 12.11 4.73 -1.37
CA PRO A 18 11.45 4.30 -2.59
C PRO A 18 10.29 5.24 -2.88
N ASP A 19 10.27 5.71 -4.12
CA ASP A 19 9.50 6.82 -4.60
C ASP A 19 7.99 6.59 -4.31
N GLY A 20 7.47 7.39 -3.39
CA GLY A 20 6.06 7.47 -3.07
C GLY A 20 5.82 8.83 -2.46
N GLU A 21 5.05 9.68 -3.13
CA GLU A 21 4.71 11.06 -2.76
C GLU A 21 3.97 11.15 -1.40
N GLY A 22 4.61 10.72 -0.30
CA GLY A 22 3.99 10.53 1.00
C GLY A 22 3.11 9.29 1.11
N SER A 23 3.13 8.36 0.14
CA SER A 23 2.45 7.07 0.25
C SER A 23 3.37 6.04 0.91
N VAL A 24 3.05 5.67 2.15
CA VAL A 24 3.67 4.49 2.80
C VAL A 24 3.41 3.29 1.90
N GLN A 25 4.46 2.75 1.27
CA GLN A 25 4.35 1.50 0.54
C GLN A 25 4.17 0.37 1.56
N VAL A 26 2.96 -0.20 1.62
CA VAL A 26 2.68 -1.36 2.47
C VAL A 26 3.34 -2.58 1.84
N GLN A 27 4.44 -3.03 2.42
CA GLN A 27 5.05 -4.31 2.09
C GLN A 27 4.33 -5.41 2.87
N GLN A 28 3.77 -6.40 2.17
CA GLN A 28 3.23 -7.58 2.83
C GLN A 28 4.37 -8.38 3.47
N ASP A 29 4.13 -8.94 4.66
CA ASP A 29 5.07 -9.87 5.27
C ASP A 29 5.33 -11.05 4.31
N PRO A 30 6.58 -11.28 3.88
CA PRO A 30 6.91 -12.39 2.98
C PRO A 30 6.51 -13.77 3.50
N LYS A 31 6.31 -13.91 4.81
CA LYS A 31 5.89 -15.17 5.46
C LYS A 31 4.38 -15.38 5.42
N LEU A 32 3.59 -14.36 5.07
CA LEU A 32 2.14 -14.44 5.04
C LEU A 32 1.67 -15.27 3.82
N LYS A 33 1.29 -16.53 4.06
CA LYS A 33 0.73 -17.41 3.02
C LYS A 33 -0.80 -17.40 3.04
N ILE A 34 -1.43 -16.67 2.13
CA ILE A 34 -2.90 -16.58 1.99
C ILE A 34 -3.40 -17.67 1.03
N GLY A 35 -3.05 -18.94 1.32
CA GLY A 35 -3.40 -20.08 0.48
C GLY A 35 -3.06 -19.85 -1.00
N SER A 36 -4.02 -20.10 -1.90
CA SER A 36 -3.93 -19.83 -3.34
C SER A 36 -4.56 -18.49 -3.76
N ALA A 37 -5.03 -17.68 -2.81
CA ALA A 37 -5.71 -16.43 -3.11
C ALA A 37 -4.71 -15.31 -3.43
N ARG A 38 -5.04 -14.50 -4.44
CA ARG A 38 -4.28 -13.27 -4.75
C ARG A 38 -4.89 -12.11 -3.97
N VAL A 39 -4.06 -11.35 -3.26
CA VAL A 39 -4.50 -10.21 -2.45
C VAL A 39 -3.99 -8.92 -3.06
N PHE A 40 -4.91 -7.98 -3.27
CA PHE A 40 -4.64 -6.65 -3.80
C PHE A 40 -5.01 -5.63 -2.72
N ALA A 41 -4.06 -4.78 -2.35
CA ALA A 41 -4.29 -3.69 -1.40
C ALA A 41 -4.39 -2.36 -2.15
N VAL A 42 -5.50 -1.64 -1.98
CA VAL A 42 -5.74 -0.32 -2.59
C VAL A 42 -5.75 0.73 -1.48
N TYR A 43 -4.68 1.54 -1.41
CA TYR A 43 -4.46 2.57 -0.39
C TYR A 43 -4.14 3.93 -1.05
N GLY A 44 -4.18 5.01 -0.26
CA GLY A 44 -3.99 6.37 -0.76
C GLY A 44 -4.87 7.41 -0.07
N LYS A 45 -4.70 8.68 -0.44
CA LYS A 45 -5.41 9.84 0.13
C LYS A 45 -6.94 9.74 -0.01
N GLY A 46 -7.67 10.48 0.82
CA GLY A 46 -9.13 10.62 0.69
C GLY A 46 -9.51 11.15 -0.70
N GLY A 47 -10.61 10.65 -1.28
CA GLY A 47 -11.09 11.13 -2.58
C GLY A 47 -10.36 10.63 -3.83
N ILE A 48 -9.24 9.91 -3.72
CA ILE A 48 -8.47 9.44 -4.89
C ILE A 48 -9.14 8.29 -5.69
N GLY A 49 -10.32 7.84 -5.26
CA GLY A 49 -11.09 6.80 -5.96
C GLY A 49 -10.81 5.36 -5.52
N LYS A 50 -10.24 5.11 -4.34
CA LYS A 50 -9.94 3.75 -3.84
C LYS A 50 -11.15 2.80 -3.92
N SER A 51 -12.29 3.22 -3.37
CA SER A 51 -13.52 2.42 -3.34
C SER A 51 -14.11 2.20 -4.74
N THR A 52 -13.93 3.18 -5.64
CA THR A 52 -14.36 3.07 -7.04
C THR A 52 -13.51 2.03 -7.76
N THR A 53 -12.17 2.12 -7.63
CA THR A 53 -11.24 1.18 -8.25
C THR A 53 -11.42 -0.24 -7.70
N SER A 54 -11.54 -0.42 -6.38
CA SER A 54 -11.74 -1.74 -5.78
C SER A 54 -13.03 -2.40 -6.25
N SER A 55 -14.14 -1.64 -6.36
CA SER A 55 -15.42 -2.16 -6.82
C SER A 55 -15.38 -2.59 -8.29
N ASN A 56 -14.73 -1.79 -9.16
CA ASN A 56 -14.55 -2.14 -10.56
C ASN A 56 -13.67 -3.38 -10.76
N LEU A 57 -12.57 -3.49 -10.00
CA LEU A 57 -11.72 -4.69 -10.00
C LEU A 57 -12.50 -5.93 -9.59
N SER A 58 -13.36 -5.82 -8.56
CA SER A 58 -14.18 -6.95 -8.11
C SER A 58 -15.14 -7.44 -9.20
N VAL A 59 -15.83 -6.52 -9.87
CA VAL A 59 -16.72 -6.85 -10.99
C VAL A 59 -15.94 -7.46 -12.15
N ALA A 60 -14.78 -6.90 -12.51
CA ALA A 60 -13.94 -7.42 -13.59
C ALA A 60 -13.47 -8.86 -13.31
N PHE A 61 -12.96 -9.14 -12.11
CA PHE A 61 -12.52 -10.49 -11.74
C PHE A 61 -13.69 -11.48 -11.65
N SER A 62 -14.86 -11.04 -11.19
CA SER A 62 -16.06 -11.87 -11.22
C SER A 62 -16.46 -12.25 -12.65
N LYS A 63 -16.38 -11.31 -13.61
CA LYS A 63 -16.63 -11.58 -15.03
C LYS A 63 -15.62 -12.53 -15.66
N LEU A 64 -14.41 -12.60 -15.11
CA LEU A 64 -13.37 -13.57 -15.49
C LEU A 64 -13.51 -14.92 -14.76
N GLY A 65 -14.65 -15.18 -14.11
CA GLY A 65 -14.94 -16.44 -13.43
C GLY A 65 -14.17 -16.65 -12.13
N LYS A 66 -13.65 -15.59 -11.51
CA LYS A 66 -12.96 -15.68 -10.22
C LYS A 66 -13.94 -15.47 -9.07
N ARG A 67 -13.73 -16.18 -7.96
CA ARG A 67 -14.38 -15.87 -6.68
C ARG A 67 -13.66 -14.67 -6.06
N VAL A 68 -14.40 -13.62 -5.77
CA VAL A 68 -13.84 -12.36 -5.26
C VAL A 68 -14.40 -12.06 -3.88
N LEU A 69 -13.53 -11.62 -2.97
CA LEU A 69 -13.90 -11.04 -1.68
C LEU A 69 -13.39 -9.59 -1.66
N GLN A 70 -14.32 -8.63 -1.63
CA GLN A 70 -13.98 -7.22 -1.45
C GLN A 70 -14.06 -6.85 0.02
N ILE A 71 -12.96 -6.37 0.58
CA ILE A 71 -12.89 -5.92 1.97
C ILE A 71 -12.74 -4.41 1.95
N GLY A 72 -13.75 -3.70 2.45
CA GLY A 72 -13.66 -2.27 2.73
C GLY A 72 -12.96 -2.03 4.06
N CYS A 73 -12.19 -0.95 4.15
CA CYS A 73 -11.69 -0.43 5.42
C CYS A 73 -12.32 0.94 5.61
N ASP A 74 -13.14 1.07 6.65
CA ASP A 74 -13.61 2.36 7.14
C ASP A 74 -12.52 2.91 8.06
N PRO A 75 -12.06 4.18 7.92
CA PRO A 75 -11.16 4.76 8.89
C PRO A 75 -11.78 4.66 10.28
N LYS A 76 -11.17 3.85 11.14
CA LYS A 76 -11.49 3.86 12.57
C LYS A 76 -10.98 5.20 13.11
N THR A 77 -11.90 6.06 13.55
CA THR A 77 -11.60 7.22 14.39
C THR A 77 -10.89 6.79 15.67
#